data_AF-A0A7Y3BSH3-F1
#
_entry.id   AF-A0A7Y3BSH3-F1
#
_cell.length_a   1.000
_cell.length_b   1.000
_cell.length_c   1.000
_cell.angle_alpha   90.00
_cell.angle_beta   90.00
_cell.angle_gamma   90.00
#
_symmetry.space_group_name_H-M   'P 1'
#
loop_
_entity.id
_entity.type
_entity.pdbx_description
1 polymer ?
#
loop_
_entity_poly.entity_id
_entity_poly.type
_entity_poly.pdbx_seq_one_letter_code
_entity_poly.pdbx_strand_id
1 'polypeptide(L)'
;MPHQPFLQGIQAYWDALGQPGQPPELGESRIDAFVDLLHVTSTAAHGFRLLETLESTYAAMAVGDSSQPWRLHWALQVGEVEPFVAADLEGLIFLADTIADPEGMHRVYTLKDGMRGDLEFADLTNALRWMTAQVQRAKGELDDAQLQDIQSEASALLDDDWEKGPTSALYIVEELLDTPLFEAWDAISRGQWPLVESDGTDASVDREDGWQRRLSLWLTRRFLATRSLELPEEIGVSDMDAVHRALVDHLIDFEQAIHAGDVPGIIDQAAAGEDPKLAMMAVEWME
;
A
#
# COMPACT_ATOMS: atom_id res chain seq x y z
N MET A 1 -10.53 -22.01 17.09
CA MET A 1 -10.97 -21.79 15.69
C MET A 1 -10.85 -20.30 15.38
N PRO A 2 -9.62 -19.77 15.19
CA PRO A 2 -9.37 -18.33 15.12
C PRO A 2 -9.97 -17.64 13.88
N HIS A 3 -10.39 -18.37 12.84
CA HIS A 3 -10.94 -17.81 11.59
C HIS A 3 -12.46 -17.56 11.61
N GLN A 4 -13.18 -18.07 12.60
CA GLN A 4 -14.64 -18.05 12.60
C GLN A 4 -15.23 -16.63 12.64
N PRO A 5 -14.71 -15.68 13.46
CA PRO A 5 -15.20 -14.30 13.46
C PRO A 5 -14.97 -13.58 12.13
N PHE A 6 -13.78 -13.76 11.53
CA PHE A 6 -13.44 -13.15 10.25
C PHE A 6 -14.37 -13.61 9.12
N LEU A 7 -14.60 -14.92 9.00
CA LEU A 7 -15.52 -15.47 7.99
C LEU A 7 -16.98 -15.03 8.20
N GLN A 8 -17.40 -14.85 9.46
CA GLN A 8 -18.70 -14.26 9.77
C GLN A 8 -18.76 -12.79 9.34
N GLY A 9 -17.67 -12.03 9.51
CA GLY A 9 -17.55 -10.65 9.01
C GLY A 9 -17.66 -10.56 7.49
N ILE A 10 -16.97 -11.46 6.76
CA ILE A 10 -17.06 -11.55 5.30
C ILE A 10 -18.52 -11.80 4.88
N GLN A 11 -19.18 -12.79 5.49
CA GLN A 11 -20.58 -13.11 5.18
C GLN A 11 -21.51 -11.94 5.50
N ALA A 12 -21.33 -11.28 6.65
CA ALA A 12 -22.17 -10.15 7.05
C ALA A 12 -22.04 -8.97 6.08
N TYR A 13 -20.82 -8.65 5.63
CA TYR A 13 -20.59 -7.62 4.63
C TYR A 13 -21.21 -7.98 3.27
N TRP A 14 -21.04 -9.23 2.83
CA TRP A 14 -21.64 -9.77 1.61
C TRP A 14 -23.17 -9.65 1.61
N ASP A 15 -23.80 -10.07 2.73
CA ASP A 15 -25.24 -9.99 2.93
C ASP A 15 -25.71 -8.53 2.98
N ALA A 16 -24.97 -7.65 3.67
CA ALA A 16 -25.28 -6.23 3.75
C ALA A 16 -25.21 -5.56 2.38
N LEU A 17 -24.32 -5.96 1.49
CA LEU A 17 -24.29 -5.48 0.10
C LEU A 17 -25.46 -6.04 -0.72
N GLY A 18 -26.02 -7.19 -0.35
CA GLY A 18 -27.07 -7.88 -1.08
C GLY A 18 -26.52 -8.65 -2.30
N GLN A 19 -25.29 -9.14 -2.20
CA GLN A 19 -24.63 -9.86 -3.29
C GLN A 19 -25.24 -11.25 -3.53
N PRO A 20 -25.49 -11.66 -4.78
CA PRO A 20 -26.00 -12.99 -5.08
C PRO A 20 -24.89 -14.05 -4.95
N GLY A 21 -25.22 -15.21 -4.39
CA GLY A 21 -24.28 -16.34 -4.30
C GLY A 21 -23.62 -16.44 -2.92
N GLN A 22 -22.35 -16.86 -2.89
CA GLN A 22 -21.56 -17.03 -1.67
C GLN A 22 -20.32 -16.13 -1.74
N PRO A 23 -19.87 -15.59 -0.59
CA PRO A 23 -18.63 -14.82 -0.56
C PRO A 23 -17.40 -15.68 -0.85
N PRO A 24 -16.25 -15.06 -1.13
CA PRO A 24 -14.98 -15.77 -1.28
C PRO A 24 -14.69 -16.68 -0.08
N GLU A 25 -14.13 -17.86 -0.35
CA GLU A 25 -13.62 -18.75 0.69
C GLU A 25 -12.28 -18.22 1.25
N LEU A 26 -11.87 -18.74 2.41
CA LEU A 26 -10.53 -18.46 2.92
C LEU A 26 -9.50 -19.11 1.97
N GLY A 27 -8.73 -18.29 1.26
CA GLY A 27 -7.62 -18.72 0.41
C GLY A 27 -6.38 -19.09 1.22
N GLU A 28 -5.21 -18.67 0.74
CA GLU A 28 -3.92 -18.91 1.41
C GLU A 28 -3.78 -18.10 2.71
N SER A 29 -4.37 -16.90 2.77
CA SER A 29 -4.37 -16.04 3.95
C SER A 29 -5.69 -15.27 4.17
N ARG A 30 -5.81 -14.57 5.30
CA ARG A 30 -6.96 -13.68 5.58
C ARG A 30 -6.94 -12.44 4.72
N ILE A 31 -5.76 -11.88 4.47
CA ILE A 31 -5.63 -10.69 3.63
C ILE A 31 -6.06 -11.03 2.20
N ASP A 32 -5.67 -12.17 1.63
CA ASP A 32 -6.09 -12.57 0.28
C ASP A 32 -7.61 -12.67 0.15
N ALA A 33 -8.27 -13.34 1.12
CA ALA A 33 -9.72 -13.44 1.12
C ALA A 33 -10.43 -12.08 1.27
N PHE A 34 -9.81 -11.14 1.99
CA PHE A 34 -10.32 -9.77 2.11
C PHE A 34 -10.15 -8.98 0.81
N VAL A 35 -9.00 -9.09 0.14
CA VAL A 35 -8.73 -8.46 -1.16
C VAL A 35 -9.67 -9.02 -2.23
N ASP A 36 -9.83 -10.34 -2.28
CA ASP A 36 -10.77 -11.01 -3.19
C ASP A 36 -12.20 -10.52 -2.96
N LEU A 37 -12.62 -10.35 -1.70
CA LEU A 37 -13.93 -9.80 -1.36
C LEU A 37 -14.11 -8.38 -1.92
N LEU A 38 -13.12 -7.50 -1.74
CA LEU A 38 -13.17 -6.14 -2.30
C LEU A 38 -13.18 -6.14 -3.82
N HIS A 39 -12.44 -7.05 -4.44
CA HIS A 39 -12.40 -7.19 -5.90
C HIS A 39 -13.77 -7.59 -6.47
N VAL A 40 -14.36 -8.68 -5.95
CA VAL A 40 -15.64 -9.21 -6.47
C VAL A 40 -16.83 -8.32 -6.12
N THR A 41 -16.72 -7.49 -5.08
CA THR A 41 -17.77 -6.54 -4.67
C THR A 41 -17.53 -5.10 -5.13
N SER A 42 -16.50 -4.86 -5.95
CA SER A 42 -16.07 -3.51 -6.39
C SER A 42 -17.16 -2.68 -7.08
N THR A 43 -18.12 -3.33 -7.75
CA THR A 43 -19.23 -2.67 -8.45
C THR A 43 -20.50 -2.56 -7.61
N ALA A 44 -20.48 -3.00 -6.35
CA ALA A 44 -21.62 -2.95 -5.46
C ALA A 44 -21.92 -1.49 -5.06
N ALA A 45 -23.20 -1.11 -5.03
CA ALA A 45 -23.59 0.17 -4.46
C ALA A 45 -23.19 0.23 -2.98
N HIS A 46 -22.57 1.34 -2.57
CA HIS A 46 -22.02 1.56 -1.21
C HIS A 46 -20.85 0.63 -0.84
N GLY A 47 -20.39 -0.19 -1.78
CA GLY A 47 -19.28 -1.11 -1.58
C GLY A 47 -17.93 -0.38 -1.51
N PHE A 48 -17.02 -1.02 -0.80
CA PHE A 48 -15.61 -0.71 -0.82
C PHE A 48 -14.96 -1.43 -2.01
N ARG A 49 -13.93 -0.80 -2.57
CA ARG A 49 -13.15 -1.31 -3.70
C ARG A 49 -11.68 -0.98 -3.50
N LEU A 50 -10.81 -1.77 -4.11
CA LEU A 50 -9.39 -1.46 -4.16
C LEU A 50 -9.17 -0.09 -4.80
N LEU A 51 -8.20 0.65 -4.28
CA LEU A 51 -7.80 1.93 -4.87
C LEU A 51 -7.02 1.64 -6.15
N GLU A 52 -7.48 2.20 -7.27
CA GLU A 52 -6.71 2.17 -8.51
C GLU A 52 -5.49 3.08 -8.35
N THR A 53 -4.30 2.49 -8.47
CA THR A 53 -3.03 3.21 -8.39
C THR A 53 -2.45 3.43 -9.79
N LEU A 54 -1.43 4.30 -9.89
CA LEU A 54 -0.78 4.61 -11.17
C LEU A 54 -0.16 3.36 -11.80
N GLU A 55 -0.19 3.26 -13.13
CA GLU A 55 0.47 2.18 -13.88
C GLU A 55 1.99 2.11 -13.58
N SER A 56 2.65 3.25 -13.42
CA SER A 56 4.06 3.31 -13.03
C SER A 56 4.39 4.51 -12.14
N THR A 57 4.60 4.22 -10.86
CA THR A 57 5.19 5.14 -9.87
C THR A 57 6.52 5.72 -10.34
N TYR A 58 7.39 4.86 -10.85
CA TYR A 58 8.79 5.20 -11.13
C TYR A 58 8.94 6.04 -12.40
N ALA A 59 8.08 5.84 -13.41
CA ALA A 59 8.05 6.70 -14.59
C ALA A 59 7.69 8.14 -14.21
N ALA A 60 6.61 8.32 -13.43
CA ALA A 60 6.16 9.62 -12.97
C ALA A 60 7.19 10.34 -12.09
N MET A 61 7.90 9.58 -11.25
CA MET A 61 9.04 10.10 -10.46
C MET A 61 10.20 10.54 -11.37
N ALA A 62 10.54 9.75 -12.40
CA ALA A 62 11.65 10.03 -13.31
C ALA A 62 11.42 11.25 -14.21
N VAL A 63 10.20 11.42 -14.73
CA VAL A 63 9.82 12.62 -15.50
C VAL A 63 9.59 13.86 -14.61
N GLY A 64 9.68 13.71 -13.29
CA GLY A 64 9.55 14.81 -12.34
C GLY A 64 8.12 15.36 -12.22
N ASP A 65 7.10 14.49 -12.23
CA ASP A 65 5.71 14.94 -12.06
C ASP A 65 5.51 15.64 -10.71
N SER A 66 5.35 16.96 -10.78
CA SER A 66 5.15 17.85 -9.63
C SER A 66 3.79 17.71 -8.93
N SER A 67 2.81 17.02 -9.52
CA SER A 67 1.55 16.73 -8.81
C SER A 67 1.67 15.62 -7.78
N GLN A 68 2.74 14.83 -7.84
CA GLN A 68 3.09 13.79 -6.87
C GLN A 68 2.05 12.68 -6.57
N PRO A 69 1.11 12.29 -7.47
CA PRO A 69 0.24 11.14 -7.23
C PRO A 69 1.05 9.83 -7.09
N TRP A 70 2.23 9.79 -7.71
CA TRP A 70 3.18 8.69 -7.60
C TRP A 70 3.76 8.54 -6.20
N ARG A 71 3.81 9.60 -5.39
CA ARG A 71 4.39 9.54 -4.06
C ARG A 71 3.54 8.71 -3.11
N LEU A 72 2.22 8.85 -3.19
CA LEU A 72 1.30 7.99 -2.46
C LEU A 72 1.45 6.54 -2.91
N HIS A 73 1.42 6.26 -4.23
CA HIS A 73 1.58 4.90 -4.72
C HIS A 73 2.92 4.27 -4.27
N TRP A 74 4.00 5.03 -4.34
CA TRP A 74 5.30 4.60 -3.83
C TRP A 74 5.27 4.27 -2.33
N ALA A 75 4.67 5.14 -1.52
CA ALA A 75 4.56 4.94 -0.08
C ALA A 75 3.74 3.69 0.26
N LEU A 76 2.62 3.46 -0.44
CA LEU A 76 1.77 2.27 -0.28
C LEU A 76 2.54 0.99 -0.61
N GLN A 77 3.32 1.01 -1.69
CA GLN A 77 4.19 -0.09 -2.12
C GLN A 77 5.26 -0.41 -1.06
N VAL A 78 5.99 0.60 -0.58
CA VAL A 78 7.07 0.41 0.41
C VAL A 78 6.52 0.01 1.79
N GLY A 79 5.33 0.50 2.15
CA GLY A 79 4.63 0.14 3.38
C GLY A 79 4.10 -1.30 3.38
N GLU A 80 4.00 -1.93 2.21
CA GLU A 80 3.37 -3.24 2.03
C GLU A 80 1.92 -3.22 2.58
N VAL A 81 1.12 -2.29 2.04
CA VAL A 81 -0.31 -2.16 2.37
C VAL A 81 -1.18 -2.34 1.14
N GLU A 82 -2.37 -2.88 1.35
CA GLU A 82 -3.42 -2.90 0.34
C GLU A 82 -4.35 -1.70 0.53
N PRO A 83 -4.37 -0.73 -0.40
CA PRO A 83 -5.22 0.45 -0.32
C PRO A 83 -6.63 0.18 -0.83
N PHE A 84 -7.65 0.63 -0.11
CA PHE A 84 -9.04 0.55 -0.57
C PHE A 84 -9.87 1.78 -0.16
N VAL A 85 -10.97 2.00 -0.87
CA VAL A 85 -11.82 3.20 -0.76
C VAL A 85 -13.29 2.85 -0.87
N ALA A 86 -14.16 3.76 -0.42
CA ALA A 86 -15.60 3.69 -0.66
C ALA A 86 -16.06 5.00 -1.33
N ALA A 87 -16.94 4.91 -2.32
CA ALA A 87 -17.41 6.08 -3.06
C ALA A 87 -18.14 7.11 -2.17
N ASP A 88 -18.80 6.63 -1.11
CA ASP A 88 -19.56 7.48 -0.18
C ASP A 88 -18.69 8.12 0.92
N LEU A 89 -17.39 7.82 0.94
CA LEU A 89 -16.41 8.31 1.93
C LEU A 89 -15.30 9.10 1.24
N GLU A 90 -15.68 10.21 0.62
CA GLU A 90 -14.75 11.06 -0.15
C GLU A 90 -13.55 11.52 0.70
N GLY A 91 -12.35 11.44 0.11
CA GLY A 91 -11.09 11.83 0.76
C GLY A 91 -10.53 10.82 1.77
N LEU A 92 -11.21 9.70 2.01
CA LEU A 92 -10.77 8.67 2.95
C LEU A 92 -10.22 7.44 2.21
N ILE A 93 -8.97 7.10 2.48
CA ILE A 93 -8.29 5.89 1.99
C ILE A 93 -8.06 4.97 3.18
N PHE A 94 -8.34 3.69 3.01
CA PHE A 94 -8.06 2.66 4.00
C PHE A 94 -6.81 1.89 3.59
N LEU A 95 -5.96 1.57 4.55
CA LEU A 95 -4.70 0.85 4.35
C LEU A 95 -4.72 -0.43 5.17
N ALA A 96 -4.85 -1.58 4.52
CA ALA A 96 -4.76 -2.87 5.19
C ALA A 96 -3.32 -3.40 5.17
N ASP A 97 -2.77 -3.78 6.32
CA ASP A 97 -1.46 -4.42 6.41
C ASP A 97 -1.45 -5.75 5.65
N THR A 98 -0.53 -5.94 4.71
CA THR A 98 -0.33 -7.26 4.07
C THR A 98 0.51 -8.19 4.95
N ILE A 99 1.38 -7.62 5.78
CA ILE A 99 2.14 -8.34 6.80
C ILE A 99 1.41 -8.22 8.13
N ALA A 100 0.97 -9.36 8.67
CA ALA A 100 0.35 -9.40 9.98
C ALA A 100 1.33 -9.01 11.10
N ASP A 101 0.78 -8.45 12.18
CA ASP A 101 1.50 -8.21 13.41
C ASP A 101 1.91 -9.53 14.12
N PRO A 102 2.67 -9.49 15.23
CA PRO A 102 3.14 -10.69 15.91
C PRO A 102 2.03 -11.60 16.46
N GLU A 103 0.80 -11.07 16.59
CA GLU A 103 -0.38 -11.83 17.00
C GLU A 103 -1.11 -12.46 15.79
N GLY A 104 -0.63 -12.21 14.57
CA GLY A 104 -1.22 -12.70 13.32
C GLY A 104 -2.38 -11.82 12.83
N MET A 105 -2.45 -10.56 13.26
CA MET A 105 -3.52 -9.64 12.89
C MET A 105 -3.08 -8.67 11.79
N HIS A 106 -3.89 -8.57 10.74
CA HIS A 106 -3.74 -7.55 9.69
C HIS A 106 -4.53 -6.31 10.11
N ARG A 107 -3.82 -5.28 10.56
CA ARG A 107 -4.43 -4.01 11.00
C ARG A 107 -4.90 -3.21 9.79
N VAL A 108 -5.86 -2.33 10.02
CA VAL A 108 -6.37 -1.43 8.98
C VAL A 108 -6.36 0.00 9.51
N TYR A 109 -5.75 0.90 8.75
CA TYR A 109 -5.64 2.32 9.09
C TYR A 109 -6.42 3.15 8.09
N THR A 110 -6.54 4.45 8.37
CA THR A 110 -7.06 5.41 7.41
C THR A 110 -6.08 6.53 7.15
N LEU A 111 -6.05 7.00 5.90
CA LEU A 111 -5.52 8.29 5.52
C LEU A 111 -6.67 9.18 5.09
N LYS A 112 -6.62 10.44 5.51
CA LYS A 112 -7.56 11.48 5.12
C LYS A 112 -6.79 12.68 4.61
N ASP A 113 -7.04 13.05 3.36
CA ASP A 113 -6.39 14.19 2.70
C ASP A 113 -4.84 14.15 2.79
N GLY A 114 -4.26 12.94 2.74
CA GLY A 114 -2.81 12.72 2.81
C GLY A 114 -2.23 12.69 4.23
N MET A 115 -3.06 12.82 5.27
CA MET A 115 -2.67 12.75 6.68
C MET A 115 -3.27 11.51 7.36
N ARG A 116 -2.81 11.15 8.57
CA ARG A 116 -3.47 10.15 9.41
C ARG A 116 -4.95 10.45 9.57
N GLY A 117 -5.78 9.45 9.29
CA GLY A 117 -7.22 9.48 9.54
C GLY A 117 -7.56 9.09 10.98
N ASP A 118 -8.84 9.21 11.32
CA ASP A 118 -9.35 8.99 12.68
C ASP A 118 -9.69 7.52 12.99
N LEU A 119 -9.57 6.63 12.01
CA LEU A 119 -9.97 5.22 12.14
C LEU A 119 -8.77 4.30 12.04
N GLU A 120 -8.65 3.45 13.06
CA GLU A 120 -7.65 2.40 13.19
C GLU A 120 -8.34 1.14 13.73
N PHE A 121 -8.14 0.03 13.03
CA PHE A 121 -8.76 -1.26 13.34
C PHE A 121 -7.66 -2.27 13.64
N ALA A 122 -7.73 -2.89 14.82
CA ALA A 122 -6.75 -3.89 15.25
C ALA A 122 -6.69 -5.13 14.32
N ASP A 123 -7.77 -5.42 13.59
CA ASP A 123 -7.81 -6.52 12.63
C ASP A 123 -8.86 -6.29 11.52
N LEU A 124 -8.81 -7.14 10.48
CA LEU A 124 -9.79 -7.17 9.39
C LEU A 124 -11.22 -7.49 9.85
N THR A 125 -11.41 -8.17 10.98
CA THR A 125 -12.76 -8.48 11.48
C THR A 125 -13.46 -7.21 11.95
N ASN A 126 -12.74 -6.36 12.68
CA ASN A 126 -13.22 -5.06 13.12
C ASN A 126 -13.45 -4.11 11.95
N ALA A 127 -12.54 -4.11 10.97
CA ALA A 127 -12.73 -3.35 9.73
C ALA A 127 -14.01 -3.79 9.00
N LEU A 128 -14.20 -5.11 8.77
CA LEU A 128 -15.40 -5.66 8.14
C LEU A 128 -16.68 -5.33 8.91
N ARG A 129 -16.64 -5.36 10.25
CA ARG A 129 -17.76 -4.99 11.10
C ARG A 129 -18.19 -3.54 10.84
N TRP A 130 -17.24 -2.61 10.79
CA TRP A 130 -17.52 -1.21 10.51
C TRP A 130 -17.94 -0.96 9.05
N MET A 131 -17.28 -1.61 8.09
CA MET A 131 -17.65 -1.54 6.66
C MET A 131 -19.09 -2.01 6.44
N THR A 132 -19.50 -3.09 7.10
CA THR A 132 -20.88 -3.61 7.07
C THR A 132 -21.85 -2.57 7.61
N ALA A 133 -21.54 -1.96 8.75
CA ALA A 133 -22.36 -0.91 9.33
C ALA A 133 -22.47 0.31 8.42
N GLN A 134 -21.40 0.68 7.73
CA GLN A 134 -21.43 1.78 6.75
C GLN A 134 -22.36 1.48 5.57
N VAL A 135 -22.32 0.27 5.02
CA VAL A 135 -23.24 -0.15 3.95
C VAL A 135 -24.68 -0.09 4.43
N GLN A 136 -24.97 -0.62 5.63
CA GLN A 136 -26.30 -0.60 6.23
C GLN A 136 -26.80 0.83 6.48
N ARG A 137 -25.92 1.72 6.97
CA ARG A 137 -26.23 3.14 7.17
C ARG A 137 -26.51 3.85 5.84
N ALA A 138 -25.73 3.59 4.80
CA ALA A 138 -25.97 4.13 3.46
C ALA A 138 -27.31 3.64 2.86
N LYS A 139 -27.74 2.42 3.20
CA LYS A 139 -29.06 1.86 2.84
C LYS A 139 -30.22 2.34 3.73
N GLY A 140 -29.95 3.09 4.80
CA GLY A 140 -30.95 3.56 5.76
C GLY A 140 -31.43 2.48 6.75
N GLU A 141 -30.67 1.38 6.89
CA GLU A 141 -30.93 0.30 7.85
C GLU A 141 -30.33 0.57 9.24
N LEU A 142 -29.33 1.45 9.30
CA LEU A 142 -28.71 1.99 10.51
C LEU A 142 -28.76 3.52 10.50
N ASP A 143 -28.89 4.12 11.68
CA ASP A 143 -28.71 5.56 11.87
C ASP A 143 -27.26 5.94 12.25
N ASP A 144 -26.98 7.25 12.27
CA ASP A 144 -25.64 7.78 12.58
C ASP A 144 -25.18 7.49 14.02
N ALA A 145 -26.12 7.38 14.97
CA ALA A 145 -25.78 7.08 16.36
C ALA A 145 -25.34 5.61 16.50
N GLN A 146 -26.06 4.70 15.84
CA GLN A 146 -25.70 3.28 15.82
C GLN A 146 -24.37 3.05 15.09
N LEU A 147 -24.12 3.76 13.99
CA LEU A 147 -22.82 3.72 13.31
C LEU A 147 -21.69 4.19 14.23
N GLN A 148 -21.90 5.28 14.98
CA GLN A 148 -20.92 5.79 15.93
C GLN A 148 -20.64 4.81 17.08
N ASP A 149 -21.66 4.12 17.58
CA ASP A 149 -21.51 3.09 18.60
C ASP A 149 -20.66 1.92 18.06
N ILE A 150 -20.96 1.44 16.86
CA ILE A 150 -20.18 0.36 16.20
C ILE A 150 -18.73 0.81 15.96
N GLN A 151 -18.52 2.04 15.50
CA GLN A 151 -17.18 2.60 15.32
C GLN A 151 -16.39 2.63 16.63
N SER A 152 -17.02 3.06 17.73
CA SER A 152 -16.37 3.15 19.04
C SER A 152 -15.98 1.78 19.61
N GLU A 153 -16.65 0.71 19.16
CA GLU A 153 -16.31 -0.67 19.54
C GLU A 153 -15.30 -1.32 18.60
N ALA A 154 -15.34 -0.98 17.31
CA ALA A 154 -14.52 -1.63 16.27
C ALA A 154 -13.16 -0.93 16.08
N SER A 155 -13.10 0.37 16.31
CA SER A 155 -11.88 1.17 16.11
C SER A 155 -11.36 1.77 17.41
N ALA A 156 -10.04 1.86 17.53
CA ALA A 156 -9.35 2.49 18.64
C ALA A 156 -7.96 2.92 18.18
N LEU A 157 -7.40 3.97 18.80
CA LEU A 157 -6.00 4.34 18.58
C LEU A 157 -5.09 3.19 19.00
N LEU A 158 -4.24 2.74 18.09
CA LEU A 158 -3.34 1.60 18.26
C LEU A 158 -1.95 2.08 18.70
N ASP A 159 -1.83 2.83 19.80
CA ASP A 159 -0.54 3.32 20.33
C ASP A 159 0.26 2.24 21.08
N ASP A 160 0.66 1.19 20.36
CA ASP A 160 1.47 0.09 20.86
C ASP A 160 2.88 0.05 20.25
N ASP A 161 3.70 -0.89 20.70
CA ASP A 161 5.10 -0.97 20.27
C ASP A 161 5.26 -1.42 18.81
N TRP A 162 4.20 -1.94 18.17
CA TRP A 162 4.18 -2.22 16.74
C TRP A 162 4.00 -0.94 15.93
N GLU A 163 3.31 0.06 16.48
CA GLU A 163 3.10 1.36 15.84
C GLU A 163 4.22 2.37 16.01
N LYS A 164 5.05 2.23 17.04
CA LYS A 164 6.06 3.23 17.43
C LYS A 164 7.28 3.33 16.51
N GLY A 165 7.18 2.85 15.28
CA GLY A 165 8.24 2.98 14.30
C GLY A 165 8.05 2.10 13.07
N PRO A 166 9.15 1.69 12.41
CA PRO A 166 9.10 1.07 11.09
C PRO A 166 8.54 -0.36 11.04
N THR A 167 8.04 -0.84 12.17
CA THR A 167 7.24 -2.07 12.27
C THR A 167 5.81 -1.84 11.78
N SER A 168 5.29 -0.61 11.85
CA SER A 168 3.95 -0.27 11.33
C SER A 168 4.04 0.20 9.89
N ALA A 169 3.13 -0.29 9.05
CA ALA A 169 3.06 0.18 7.68
C ALA A 169 2.49 1.61 7.58
N LEU A 170 1.57 1.99 8.48
CA LEU A 170 1.07 3.36 8.56
C LEU A 170 2.22 4.32 8.82
N TYR A 171 3.08 4.01 9.79
CA TYR A 171 4.28 4.81 10.09
C TYR A 171 5.16 4.97 8.85
N ILE A 172 5.44 3.88 8.13
CA ILE A 172 6.22 3.92 6.88
C ILE A 172 5.55 4.84 5.84
N VAL A 173 4.24 4.70 5.63
CA VAL A 173 3.51 5.50 4.65
C VAL A 173 3.55 6.98 5.01
N GLU A 174 3.29 7.33 6.27
CA GLU A 174 3.34 8.71 6.79
C GLU A 174 4.72 9.34 6.57
N GLU A 175 5.79 8.66 7.00
CA GLU A 175 7.15 9.19 6.88
C GLU A 175 7.56 9.42 5.41
N LEU A 176 7.12 8.56 4.48
CA LEU A 176 7.41 8.74 3.05
C LEU A 176 6.61 9.88 2.40
N LEU A 177 5.39 10.11 2.88
CA LEU A 177 4.55 11.23 2.46
C LEU A 177 5.05 12.58 3.02
N ASP A 178 5.72 12.57 4.18
CA ASP A 178 6.24 13.77 4.82
C ASP A 178 7.70 14.08 4.44
N THR A 179 8.53 13.07 4.16
CA THR A 179 9.96 13.26 3.89
C THR A 179 10.28 13.58 2.43
N PRO A 180 11.02 14.67 2.12
CA PRO A 180 11.41 15.01 0.74
C PRO A 180 11.98 13.80 -0.02
N LEU A 181 11.56 13.60 -1.27
CA LEU A 181 11.88 12.39 -2.05
C LEU A 181 13.37 12.02 -1.99
N PHE A 182 14.28 12.98 -2.17
CA PHE A 182 15.71 12.68 -2.18
C PHE A 182 16.22 12.19 -0.82
N GLU A 183 15.67 12.70 0.28
CA GLU A 183 16.01 12.28 1.65
C GLU A 183 15.41 10.91 1.93
N ALA A 184 14.15 10.71 1.52
CA ALA A 184 13.47 9.45 1.68
C ALA A 184 14.18 8.34 0.92
N TRP A 185 14.52 8.60 -0.34
CA TRP A 185 15.24 7.71 -1.23
C TRP A 185 16.68 7.45 -0.76
N ASP A 186 17.41 8.48 -0.27
CA ASP A 186 18.75 8.32 0.31
C ASP A 186 18.74 7.46 1.58
N ALA A 187 17.82 7.73 2.51
CA ALA A 187 17.65 6.95 3.73
C ALA A 187 17.33 5.48 3.41
N ILE A 188 16.30 5.25 2.59
CA ILE A 188 15.89 3.93 2.09
C ILE A 188 17.08 3.22 1.46
N SER A 189 17.83 3.89 0.59
CA SER A 189 19.02 3.28 -0.03
C SER A 189 20.05 2.83 1.02
N ARG A 190 20.19 3.53 2.15
CA ARG A 190 21.11 3.10 3.22
C ARG A 190 20.54 2.00 4.12
N GLY A 191 19.31 1.52 3.87
CA GLY A 191 18.59 0.63 4.78
C GLY A 191 18.10 1.36 6.04
N GLN A 192 17.93 2.67 5.95
CA GLN A 192 17.48 3.54 7.04
C GLN A 192 16.08 4.07 6.72
N TRP A 193 15.35 4.46 7.75
CA TRP A 193 14.07 5.13 7.55
C TRP A 193 14.26 6.64 7.40
N PRO A 194 13.55 7.26 6.45
CA PRO A 194 13.52 8.71 6.34
C PRO A 194 13.07 9.28 7.69
N LEU A 195 13.84 10.22 8.25
CA LEU A 195 13.51 10.95 9.48
C LEU A 195 13.37 10.16 10.80
N VAL A 196 14.06 9.03 10.95
CA VAL A 196 14.40 8.56 12.30
C VAL A 196 15.82 9.03 12.59
N GLU A 197 15.97 10.04 13.48
CA GLU A 197 17.13 10.04 14.37
C GLU A 197 17.05 8.71 15.13
N SER A 198 17.63 7.66 14.55
CA SER A 198 17.88 6.44 15.29
C SER A 198 18.78 6.92 16.42
N ASP A 199 18.22 6.99 17.62
CA ASP A 199 18.95 7.18 18.87
C ASP A 199 19.94 6.03 19.13
N GLY A 200 20.11 5.13 18.16
CA GLY A 200 20.90 3.92 18.21
C GLY A 200 20.16 2.76 18.86
N THR A 201 18.87 2.90 19.18
CA THR A 201 18.06 1.81 19.74
C THR A 201 17.50 0.92 18.64
N ASP A 202 17.55 -0.38 18.88
CA ASP A 202 16.91 -1.38 18.02
C ASP A 202 15.39 -1.18 18.05
N ALA A 203 14.69 -1.50 16.95
CA ALA A 203 13.24 -1.49 16.93
C ALA A 203 12.69 -2.34 18.09
N SER A 204 11.67 -1.83 18.78
CA SER A 204 11.03 -2.50 19.92
C SER A 204 10.45 -3.86 19.57
N VAL A 205 10.09 -4.05 18.29
CA VAL A 205 9.59 -5.31 17.74
C VAL A 205 10.38 -5.66 16.49
N ASP A 206 10.78 -6.93 16.37
CA ASP A 206 11.35 -7.48 15.14
C ASP A 206 10.19 -7.83 14.20
N ARG A 207 9.82 -6.91 13.30
CA ARG A 207 9.01 -7.27 12.13
C ARG A 207 9.91 -8.10 11.23
N GLU A 208 9.45 -9.27 10.77
CA GLU A 208 10.12 -9.96 9.67
C GLU A 208 10.20 -8.98 8.51
N ASP A 209 11.36 -8.33 8.41
CA ASP A 209 11.59 -7.33 7.39
C ASP A 209 11.60 -8.12 6.08
N GLY A 210 10.66 -7.81 5.19
CA GLY A 210 10.48 -8.55 3.96
C GLY A 210 11.82 -8.60 3.23
N TRP A 211 12.31 -9.78 2.88
CA TRP A 211 13.62 -9.90 2.23
C TRP A 211 13.65 -9.12 0.90
N GLN A 212 12.50 -8.96 0.24
CA GLN A 212 12.32 -8.19 -0.98
C GLN A 212 12.45 -6.69 -0.76
N ARG A 213 11.92 -6.20 0.37
CA ARG A 213 12.12 -4.83 0.83
C ARG A 213 13.61 -4.58 1.04
N ARG A 214 14.29 -5.37 1.86
CA ARG A 214 15.76 -5.25 2.07
C ARG A 214 16.56 -5.26 0.77
N LEU A 215 16.19 -6.17 -0.14
CA LEU A 215 16.84 -6.29 -1.43
C LEU A 215 16.65 -5.03 -2.28
N SER A 216 15.44 -4.49 -2.32
CA SER A 216 15.09 -3.29 -3.08
C SER A 216 15.83 -2.05 -2.60
N LEU A 217 15.95 -1.90 -1.27
CA LEU A 217 16.77 -0.86 -0.62
C LEU A 217 18.24 -0.99 -1.05
N TRP A 218 18.80 -2.20 -0.95
CA TRP A 218 20.19 -2.47 -1.30
C TRP A 218 20.50 -2.27 -2.79
N LEU A 219 19.61 -2.71 -3.68
CA LEU A 219 19.74 -2.55 -5.14
C LEU A 219 19.73 -1.08 -5.53
N THR A 220 18.78 -0.31 -4.98
CA THR A 220 18.68 1.13 -5.22
C THR A 220 19.96 1.86 -4.79
N ARG A 221 20.50 1.54 -3.61
CA ARG A 221 21.78 2.08 -3.13
C ARG A 221 22.93 1.84 -4.07
N ARG A 222 23.05 0.58 -4.50
CA ARG A 222 24.15 0.15 -5.35
C ARG A 222 24.06 0.86 -6.69
N PHE A 223 22.87 0.86 -7.29
CA PHE A 223 22.61 1.54 -8.54
C PHE A 223 22.93 3.04 -8.49
N LEU A 224 22.56 3.77 -7.42
CA LEU A 224 22.92 5.18 -7.30
C LEU A 224 24.44 5.41 -7.20
N ALA A 225 25.14 4.52 -6.51
CA ALA A 225 26.58 4.62 -6.28
C ALA A 225 27.40 4.25 -7.53
N THR A 226 26.99 3.20 -8.26
CA THR A 226 27.78 2.60 -9.34
C THR A 226 27.19 2.85 -10.73
N ARG A 227 25.93 3.28 -10.82
CA ARG A 227 25.12 3.30 -12.05
C ARG A 227 25.00 1.92 -12.70
N SER A 228 25.15 0.87 -11.90
CA SER A 228 25.05 -0.51 -12.33
C SER A 228 24.23 -1.33 -11.33
N LEU A 229 23.34 -2.18 -11.84
CA LEU A 229 22.55 -3.09 -11.04
C LEU A 229 23.28 -4.43 -10.92
N GLU A 230 23.48 -4.86 -9.69
CA GLU A 230 24.05 -6.18 -9.40
C GLU A 230 23.08 -6.89 -8.47
N LEU A 231 22.38 -7.92 -8.94
CA LEU A 231 21.52 -8.76 -8.10
C LEU A 231 22.35 -9.81 -7.33
N PRO A 232 21.98 -10.17 -6.08
CA PRO A 232 22.61 -11.30 -5.39
C PRO A 232 22.38 -12.60 -6.18
N GLU A 233 23.42 -13.44 -6.30
CA GLU A 233 23.36 -14.69 -7.09
C GLU A 233 22.28 -15.68 -6.61
N GLU A 234 21.87 -15.55 -5.36
CA GLU A 234 20.94 -16.44 -4.66
C GLU A 234 19.46 -16.06 -4.86
N ILE A 235 19.18 -14.89 -5.45
CA ILE A 235 17.83 -14.35 -5.58
C ILE A 235 17.47 -14.15 -7.05
N GLY A 236 16.47 -14.89 -7.52
CA GLY A 236 15.89 -14.67 -8.84
C GLY A 236 14.88 -13.52 -8.81
N VAL A 237 14.81 -12.75 -9.90
CA VAL A 237 13.74 -11.75 -10.14
C VAL A 237 12.35 -12.41 -10.09
N SER A 238 12.26 -13.69 -10.46
CA SER A 238 11.04 -14.52 -10.36
C SER A 238 10.54 -14.76 -8.94
N ASP A 239 11.42 -14.63 -7.95
CA ASP A 239 11.11 -14.90 -6.54
C ASP A 239 10.54 -13.65 -5.85
N MET A 240 10.65 -12.49 -6.50
CA MET A 240 10.08 -11.22 -6.05
C MET A 240 8.59 -11.13 -6.38
N ASP A 241 7.83 -10.45 -5.54
CA ASP A 241 6.47 -10.01 -5.85
C ASP A 241 6.50 -8.98 -7.01
N ALA A 242 5.32 -8.64 -7.51
CA ALA A 242 5.20 -7.78 -8.69
C ALA A 242 5.78 -6.38 -8.47
N VAL A 243 5.71 -5.84 -7.25
CA VAL A 243 6.14 -4.47 -6.93
C VAL A 243 7.67 -4.41 -6.89
N HIS A 244 8.30 -5.32 -6.16
CA HIS A 244 9.76 -5.37 -6.06
C HIS A 244 10.39 -5.79 -7.38
N ARG A 245 9.74 -6.69 -8.12
CA ARG A 245 10.13 -7.03 -9.50
C ARG A 245 10.11 -5.81 -10.41
N ALA A 246 9.05 -4.99 -10.35
CA ALA A 246 8.94 -3.79 -11.16
C ALA A 246 10.06 -2.79 -10.86
N LEU A 247 10.42 -2.58 -9.59
CA LEU A 247 11.60 -1.77 -9.24
C LEU A 247 12.87 -2.32 -9.90
N VAL A 248 13.12 -3.62 -9.80
CA VAL A 248 14.31 -4.25 -10.40
C VAL A 248 14.33 -4.08 -11.91
N ASP A 249 13.22 -4.38 -12.58
CA ASP A 249 13.09 -4.23 -14.03
C ASP A 249 13.35 -2.77 -14.47
N HIS A 250 12.85 -1.80 -13.71
CA HIS A 250 13.10 -0.38 -13.99
C HIS A 250 14.57 0.00 -13.77
N LEU A 251 15.22 -0.46 -12.69
CA LEU A 251 16.64 -0.18 -12.46
C LEU A 251 17.52 -0.80 -13.56
N ILE A 252 17.16 -1.99 -14.07
CA ILE A 252 17.83 -2.60 -15.23
C ILE A 252 17.67 -1.71 -16.46
N ASP A 253 16.45 -1.23 -16.72
CA ASP A 253 16.16 -0.37 -17.87
C ASP A 253 16.96 0.94 -17.81
N PHE A 254 17.01 1.60 -16.64
CA PHE A 254 17.83 2.80 -16.43
C PHE A 254 19.33 2.51 -16.61
N GLU A 255 19.86 1.40 -16.09
CA GLU A 255 21.27 1.03 -16.31
C GLU A 255 21.58 0.88 -17.81
N GLN A 256 20.75 0.13 -18.52
CA GLN A 256 20.94 -0.15 -19.94
C GLN A 256 20.91 1.15 -20.75
N ALA A 257 19.93 2.01 -20.49
CA ALA A 257 19.79 3.31 -21.15
C ALA A 257 20.99 4.24 -20.87
N ILE A 258 21.45 4.33 -19.61
CA ILE A 258 22.63 5.13 -19.26
C ILE A 258 23.88 4.65 -20.00
N HIS A 259 24.10 3.34 -20.09
CA HIS A 259 25.26 2.77 -20.76
C HIS A 259 25.18 2.84 -22.29
N ALA A 260 23.97 2.81 -22.86
CA ALA A 260 23.76 2.94 -24.30
C ALA A 260 23.68 4.40 -24.78
N GLY A 261 23.38 5.35 -23.87
CA GLY A 261 23.06 6.73 -24.22
C GLY A 261 21.65 6.88 -24.81
N ASP A 262 20.75 5.96 -24.48
CA ASP A 262 19.38 5.88 -24.99
C ASP A 262 18.35 6.40 -23.97
N VAL A 263 17.10 6.56 -24.41
CA VAL A 263 15.95 6.80 -23.53
C VAL A 263 15.64 5.50 -22.77
N PRO A 264 15.42 5.53 -21.44
CA PRO A 264 14.93 4.38 -20.70
C PRO A 264 13.58 3.91 -21.24
N GLY A 265 13.43 2.61 -21.49
CA GLY A 265 12.20 2.01 -22.00
C GLY A 265 10.96 2.30 -21.14
N ILE A 266 11.12 2.51 -19.83
CA ILE A 266 10.02 2.94 -18.95
C ILE A 266 9.48 4.33 -19.32
N ILE A 267 10.35 5.23 -19.81
CA ILE A 267 9.96 6.56 -20.29
C ILE A 267 9.30 6.44 -21.67
N ASP A 268 9.84 5.61 -22.56
CA ASP A 268 9.21 5.32 -23.85
C ASP A 268 7.80 4.72 -23.70
N GLN A 269 7.62 3.81 -22.74
CA GLN A 269 6.33 3.22 -22.41
C GLN A 269 5.36 4.26 -21.84
N ALA A 270 5.83 5.10 -20.92
CA ALA A 270 5.02 6.17 -20.35
C ALA A 270 4.56 7.17 -21.43
N ALA A 271 5.42 7.50 -22.40
CA ALA A 271 5.08 8.36 -23.54
C ALA A 271 3.95 7.78 -24.43
N ALA A 272 3.80 6.46 -24.45
CA ALA A 272 2.73 5.75 -25.17
C ALA A 272 1.54 5.36 -24.27
N GLY A 273 1.58 5.70 -22.99
CA GLY A 273 0.60 5.27 -21.98
C GLY A 273 -0.76 5.96 -22.07
N GLU A 274 -1.72 5.45 -21.29
CA GLU A 274 -3.10 5.95 -21.29
C GLU A 274 -3.28 7.21 -20.43
N ASP A 275 -2.39 7.47 -19.47
CA ASP A 275 -2.36 8.72 -18.70
C ASP A 275 -1.84 9.87 -19.58
N PRO A 276 -2.72 10.81 -20.03
CA PRO A 276 -2.32 11.82 -21.01
C PRO A 276 -1.32 12.82 -20.45
N LYS A 277 -1.33 13.04 -19.13
CA LYS A 277 -0.42 13.98 -18.47
C LYS A 277 0.96 13.34 -18.37
N LEU A 278 1.03 12.10 -17.88
CA LEU A 278 2.28 11.37 -17.78
C LEU A 278 2.92 11.17 -19.15
N ALA A 279 2.12 10.83 -20.17
CA ALA A 279 2.57 10.68 -21.54
C ALA A 279 3.19 11.97 -22.10
N MET A 280 2.54 13.13 -21.88
CA MET A 280 3.08 14.43 -22.29
C MET A 280 4.42 14.73 -21.62
N MET A 281 4.54 14.50 -20.32
CA MET A 281 5.80 14.73 -19.57
C MET A 281 6.92 13.78 -20.03
N ALA A 282 6.60 12.54 -20.35
CA ALA A 282 7.56 11.59 -20.89
C ALA A 282 8.05 12.00 -22.29
N VAL A 283 7.16 12.46 -23.18
CA VAL A 283 7.55 13.01 -24.48
C VAL A 283 8.47 14.23 -24.32
N GLU A 284 8.15 15.16 -23.41
CA GLU A 284 9.02 16.31 -23.12
C GLU A 284 10.40 15.93 -22.58
N TRP A 285 10.48 14.82 -21.82
CA TRP A 285 11.75 14.31 -21.31
C TRP A 285 12.65 13.75 -22.42
N MET A 286 12.04 13.19 -23.48
CA MET A 286 12.75 12.55 -24.59
C MET A 286 13.35 13.54 -25.61
N GLU A 287 12.85 14.78 -25.65
CA GLU A 287 13.26 15.85 -26.58
C GLU A 287 14.45 16.69 -26.08
#